data_AF-M0MRR6-F1
#
_entry.id   AF-M0MRR6-F1
#
_cell.length_a   1.000
_cell.length_b   1.000
_cell.length_c   1.000
_cell.angle_alpha   90.00
_cell.angle_beta   90.00
_cell.angle_gamma   90.00
#
_symmetry.space_group_name_H-M   'P 1'
#
loop_
_entity.id
_entity.type
_entity.pdbx_description
1 polymer ?
#
loop_
_entity_poly.entity_id
_entity_poly.type
_entity_poly.pdbx_seq_one_letter_code
_entity_poly.pdbx_strand_id
1 'polypeptide(L)' 'MFEATQALRIGRNLLVYAVGVGLFVVGALGMADAIDLSTTMAIPLFVAGLALVVIVHEYFGGPV' A
#
# COMPACT_ATOMS: atom_id res chain seq x y z
N MET A 1 26.60 15.79 0.48
CA MET A 1 27.06 14.44 0.11
C MET A 1 25.84 13.54 0.18
N PHE A 2 25.30 13.09 -0.96
CA PHE A 2 24.31 12.00 -0.96
C PHE A 2 25.08 10.73 -0.64
N GLU A 3 25.03 10.29 0.62
CA GLU A 3 25.73 9.10 1.05
C GLU A 3 25.11 7.87 0.38
N ALA A 4 25.91 7.08 -0.33
CA ALA A 4 25.44 5.87 -1.03
C ALA A 4 24.66 4.92 -0.09
N THR A 5 24.96 4.95 1.21
CA THR A 5 24.23 4.27 2.30
C THR A 5 22.78 4.73 2.46
N GLN A 6 22.49 6.02 2.27
CA GLN A 6 21.13 6.55 2.35
C GLN A 6 20.28 6.09 1.16
N ALA A 7 20.84 6.13 -0.05
CA ALA A 7 20.16 5.63 -1.26
C ALA A 7 19.86 4.12 -1.16
N LEU A 8 20.82 3.34 -0.65
CA LEU A 8 20.64 1.89 -0.44
C LEU A 8 19.54 1.59 0.58
N ARG A 9 19.50 2.34 1.69
CA ARG A 9 18.46 2.21 2.72
C ARG A 9 17.07 2.55 2.18
N ILE A 10 16.95 3.64 1.43
CA ILE A 10 15.69 4.07 0.80
C ILE A 10 15.22 3.01 -0.21
N GLY A 11 16.11 2.54 -1.09
CA GLY A 11 15.79 1.52 -2.09
C GLY A 11 15.30 0.21 -1.46
N ARG A 12 15.94 -0.24 -0.37
CA ARG A 12 15.49 -1.42 0.38
C ARG A 12 14.10 -1.22 0.99
N ASN A 13 13.86 -0.07 1.63
CA ASN A 13 12.58 0.20 2.27
C ASN A 13 11.46 0.28 1.23
N LEU A 14 11.71 0.91 0.07
CA LEU A 14 10.77 0.95 -1.06
C LEU A 14 10.42 -0.45 -1.57
N LEU A 15 11.40 -1.35 -1.70
CA LEU A 15 11.15 -2.73 -2.10
C LEU A 15 10.28 -3.49 -1.10
N VAL A 16 10.57 -3.38 0.20
CA VAL A 16 9.77 -4.04 1.25
C VAL A 16 8.34 -3.50 1.24
N TYR A 17 8.16 -2.18 1.10
CA TYR A 17 6.84 -1.57 0.98
C TYR A 17 6.11 -2.03 -0.29
N ALA A 18 6.79 -2.07 -1.44
CA ALA A 18 6.18 -2.50 -2.69
C ALA A 18 5.67 -3.95 -2.60
N VAL A 19 6.44 -4.84 -1.96
CA VAL A 19 6.01 -6.23 -1.72
C VAL A 19 4.83 -6.29 -0.77
N GLY A 20 4.90 -5.59 0.37
CA GLY A 20 3.81 -5.56 1.35
C GLY A 20 2.50 -5.02 0.77
N VAL A 21 2.58 -3.91 0.05
CA VAL A 21 1.43 -3.31 -0.65
C VAL A 21 0.91 -4.24 -1.74
N GLY A 22 1.80 -4.84 -2.54
CA GLY A 22 1.41 -5.78 -3.60
C GLY A 22 0.64 -6.99 -3.06
N LEU A 23 1.10 -7.59 -1.95
CA LEU A 23 0.40 -8.69 -1.29
C LEU A 23 -0.98 -8.26 -0.75
N PHE A 24 -1.06 -7.06 -0.18
CA PHE A 24 -2.33 -6.50 0.29
C PHE A 24 -3.33 -6.26 -0.85
N VAL A 25 -2.86 -5.74 -1.98
CA VAL A 25 -3.67 -5.51 -3.18
C VAL A 25 -4.20 -6.83 -3.72
N VAL A 26 -3.34 -7.84 -3.87
CA VAL A 26 -3.74 -9.17 -4.35
C VAL A 26 -4.76 -9.82 -3.40
N GLY A 27 -4.52 -9.74 -2.09
CA GLY A 27 -5.45 -10.25 -1.08
C GLY A 27 -6.81 -9.53 -1.12
N ALA A 28 -6.82 -8.21 -1.26
CA ALA A 28 -8.05 -7.42 -1.35
C ALA A 28 -8.84 -7.72 -2.62
N LEU A 29 -8.18 -7.86 -3.77
CA LEU A 29 -8.81 -8.24 -5.03
C LEU A 29 -9.37 -9.66 -4.98
N GLY A 30 -8.63 -10.61 -4.39
CA GLY A 30 -9.13 -11.97 -4.18
C GLY A 30 -10.34 -12.04 -3.26
N MET A 31 -10.36 -11.22 -2.19
CA MET A 31 -11.53 -11.08 -1.32
C MET A 31 -12.72 -10.44 -2.04
N ALA A 32 -12.49 -9.44 -2.89
CA ALA A 32 -13.53 -8.79 -3.68
C ALA A 32 -14.17 -9.79 -4.67
N ASP A 33 -13.37 -10.61 -5.34
CA ASP A 33 -13.84 -11.68 -6.22
C ASP A 33 -14.61 -12.76 -5.45
N ALA A 34 -14.12 -13.15 -4.26
CA ALA A 34 -14.77 -14.15 -3.41
C ALA A 34 -16.16 -13.76 -2.90
N ILE A 35 -16.44 -12.46 -2.78
CA ILE A 35 -17.75 -11.93 -2.34
C ILE A 35 -18.60 -11.40 -3.51
N ASP A 36 -18.21 -11.70 -4.75
CA ASP A 36 -18.83 -11.23 -6.00
C ASP A 36 -19.05 -9.69 -6.00
N LEU A 37 -18.05 -8.97 -5.48
CA LEU A 37 -18.10 -7.52 -5.42
C LEU A 37 -17.83 -6.96 -6.80
N SER A 38 -18.85 -6.33 -7.39
CA SER A 38 -18.69 -5.69 -8.70
C SER A 38 -17.48 -4.75 -8.74
N THR A 39 -16.75 -4.78 -9.86
CA THR A 39 -15.58 -3.93 -10.10
C THR A 39 -15.86 -2.44 -9.86
N THR A 40 -17.08 -2.00 -10.19
CA THR A 40 -17.57 -0.63 -9.97
C THR A 40 -17.58 -0.22 -8.49
N MET A 41 -17.80 -1.16 -7.57
CA MET A 41 -17.74 -0.94 -6.12
C MET A 41 -16.35 -1.21 -5.54
N ALA A 42 -15.63 -2.19 -6.10
CA ALA A 42 -14.29 -2.54 -5.65
C ALA A 42 -13.27 -1.41 -5.86
N ILE A 43 -13.31 -0.73 -7.01
CA ILE A 43 -12.42 0.40 -7.33
C ILE A 43 -12.52 1.53 -6.29
N PRO A 44 -13.69 2.11 -6.00
CA PRO A 44 -13.80 3.20 -5.03
C PRO A 44 -13.45 2.76 -3.60
N LEU A 45 -13.77 1.52 -3.21
CA LEU A 45 -13.36 0.98 -1.90
C LEU A 45 -11.85 0.81 -1.79
N PHE A 46 -11.19 0.35 -2.86
CA PHE A 46 -9.74 0.28 -2.92
C PHE A 46 -9.10 1.67 -2.79
N VAL A 47 -9.59 2.66 -3.55
CA VAL A 47 -9.11 4.04 -3.49
C VAL A 47 -9.34 4.64 -2.10
N ALA A 48 -10.51 4.42 -1.48
CA ALA A 48 -10.82 4.88 -0.14
C ALA A 48 -9.91 4.23 0.92
N GLY A 49 -9.65 2.93 0.82
CA GLY A 49 -8.71 2.21 1.68
C GLY A 49 -7.28 2.73 1.52
N LEU A 50 -6.83 2.97 0.28
CA LEU A 50 -5.51 3.54 0.00
C LEU A 50 -5.39 4.95 0.59
N ALA A 51 -6.39 5.80 0.39
CA ALA A 51 -6.43 7.15 0.96
C ALA A 51 -6.39 7.11 2.49
N LEU A 52 -7.13 6.19 3.13
CA LEU A 52 -7.10 6.00 4.57
C LEU A 52 -5.69 5.60 5.05
N VAL A 53 -5.05 4.64 4.38
CA VAL A 53 -3.68 4.21 4.72
C VAL A 53 -2.70 5.38 4.62
N VAL A 54 -2.76 6.16 3.54
CA VAL A 54 -1.91 7.36 3.37
C VAL A 54 -2.18 8.37 4.47
N ILE A 55 -3.44 8.64 4.79
CA ILE A 55 -3.81 9.58 5.84
C ILE A 55 -3.26 9.12 7.20
N VAL A 56 -3.45 7.85 7.54
CA VAL A 56 -2.97 7.27 8.80
C VAL A 56 -1.44 7.27 8.86
N HIS A 57 -0.77 6.95 7.75
CA HIS A 57 0.69 6.93 7.72
C HIS A 57 1.27 8.34 7.86
N GLU A 58 0.83 9.28 7.02
CA GLU A 58 1.44 10.61 6.95
C GLU A 58 0.97 11.57 8.05
N TYR A 59 -0.30 11.54 8.44
CA TYR A 59 -0.85 12.53 9.38
C TYR A 59 -0.91 12.02 10.83
N PHE A 60 -0.92 10.71 11.05
CA PHE A 60 -0.96 10.12 12.40
C PHE A 60 0.36 9.48 12.84
N GLY A 61 1.44 9.64 12.06
CA GLY A 61 2.75 9.10 12.40
C GLY A 61 2.75 7.57 12.39
N GLY A 62 2.18 6.97 11.33
CA GLY A 62 2.13 5.52 11.17
C GLY A 62 3.52 4.87 11.25
N PRO A 63 3.59 3.58 11.61
CA PRO A 63 4.87 2.92 11.89
C PRO A 63 5.82 3.01 10.68
N VAL A 64 7.07 3.39 10.99
CA VAL A 64 8.23 3.49 10.08
C VAL A 64 8.85 2.15 9.75
#